data_AF-A0A3D5YDU2-F1
#
_entry.id   AF-A0A3D5YDU2-F1
#
_cell.length_a   1.000
_cell.length_b   1.000
_cell.length_c   1.000
_cell.angle_alpha   90.00
_cell.angle_beta   90.00
_cell.angle_gamma   90.00
#
_symmetry.space_group_name_H-M   'P 1'
#
loop_
_entity.id
_entity.type
_entity.pdbx_description
1 polymer ?
#
loop_
_entity_poly.entity_id
_entity_poly.type
_entity_poly.pdbx_seq_one_letter_code
_entity_poly.pdbx_strand_id
1 'polypeptide(L)' 'MKYLRGGKQVMMKETPELEPYQIDLTNHDIIYIGTPVWAFTFTPAIRSFLKHTHLKSKKIVLFCTHEG' A
#
# COMPACT_ATOMS: atom_id res chain seq x y z
N MET A 1 11.94 7.78 16.68
CA MET A 1 10.50 7.47 16.84
C MET A 1 9.78 7.05 15.55
N LYS A 2 10.21 7.48 14.34
CA LYS A 2 9.60 7.10 13.05
C LYS A 2 9.41 5.59 12.86
N TYR A 3 10.46 4.79 13.12
CA TYR A 3 10.42 3.34 12.94
C TYR A 3 9.50 2.63 13.94
N LEU A 4 9.42 3.12 15.19
CA LEU A 4 8.48 2.59 16.19
C LEU A 4 7.03 2.84 15.78
N ARG A 5 6.72 4.05 15.29
CA ARG A 5 5.37 4.39 14.81
C ARG A 5 4.99 3.55 13.57
N GLY A 6 5.89 3.44 12.60
CA GLY A 6 5.67 2.63 11.40
C GLY A 6 5.50 1.15 11.72
N GLY A 7 6.37 0.61 12.59
CA GLY A 7 6.27 -0.78 13.07
C GLY A 7 4.96 -1.05 13.80
N LYS A 8 4.54 -0.16 14.72
CA LYS A 8 3.24 -0.24 15.41
C LYS A 8 2.09 -0.28 14.40
N GLN A 9 2.09 0.62 13.41
CA GLN A 9 1.06 0.67 12.38
C GLN A 9 0.96 -0.64 11.59
N VAL A 10 2.09 -1.26 11.26
CA VAL A 10 2.13 -2.56 10.59
C VAL A 10 1.53 -3.65 11.49
N MET A 11 2.02 -3.77 12.73
CA MET A 11 1.61 -4.82 13.67
C MET A 11 0.12 -4.73 14.04
N MET A 12 -0.38 -3.52 14.23
CA MET A 12 -1.79 -3.25 14.58
C MET A 12 -2.71 -3.18 13.35
N LYS A 13 -2.18 -3.43 12.14
CA LYS A 13 -2.92 -3.33 10.86
C LYS A 13 -3.65 -1.99 10.69
N GLU A 14 -3.05 -0.91 11.21
CA GLU A 14 -3.62 0.43 11.10
C GLU A 14 -3.73 0.83 9.63
N THR A 15 -4.77 1.59 9.31
CA THR A 15 -4.96 2.22 8.00
C THR A 15 -4.83 3.72 8.16
N PRO A 16 -3.60 4.27 8.14
CA PRO A 16 -3.39 5.70 8.29
C PRO A 16 -4.11 6.47 7.18
N GLU A 17 -4.56 7.68 7.50
CA GLU A 17 -5.10 8.59 6.50
C GLU A 17 -4.04 8.90 5.44
N LEU A 18 -4.44 8.84 4.18
CA LEU A 18 -3.59 9.18 3.04
C LEU A 18 -3.83 10.65 2.70
N GLU A 19 -2.79 11.31 2.21
CA GLU A 19 -2.96 12.60 1.55
C GLU A 19 -3.93 12.44 0.38
N PRO A 20 -4.77 13.45 0.08
CA PRO A 20 -5.70 13.38 -1.03
C PRO A 20 -5.01 13.03 -2.34
N TYR A 21 -5.54 12.04 -3.05
CA TYR A 21 -5.06 11.65 -4.38
C TYR A 21 -6.24 11.56 -5.34
N GLN A 22 -6.02 12.00 -6.57
CA GLN A 22 -6.96 11.79 -7.68
C GLN A 22 -6.32 10.79 -8.63
N ILE A 23 -6.84 9.57 -8.62
CA ILE A 23 -6.39 8.49 -9.50
C ILE A 23 -7.64 7.92 -10.20
N ASP A 24 -7.71 8.08 -11.53
CA ASP A 24 -8.71 7.40 -12.35
C ASP A 24 -8.12 6.10 -12.91
N LEU A 25 -8.64 4.97 -12.43
CA LEU A 25 -8.22 3.64 -12.85
C LEU A 25 -9.14 3.03 -13.90
N THR A 26 -10.17 3.74 -14.36
CA THR A 26 -11.23 3.21 -15.22
C THR A 26 -10.65 2.58 -16.48
N ASN A 27 -9.76 3.29 -17.17
CA ASN A 27 -9.16 2.88 -18.45
C ASN A 27 -7.83 2.12 -18.33
N HIS A 28 -7.42 1.75 -17.11
CA HIS A 28 -6.17 1.02 -16.89
C HIS A 28 -6.44 -0.49 -16.79
N ASP A 29 -5.83 -1.31 -17.65
CA ASP A 29 -6.01 -2.77 -17.62
C ASP A 29 -5.10 -3.47 -16.61
N ILE A 30 -3.90 -2.91 -16.41
CA ILE A 30 -2.86 -3.43 -15.52
C ILE A 30 -2.45 -2.33 -14.54
N ILE A 31 -2.35 -2.68 -13.26
CA ILE A 31 -1.94 -1.79 -12.19
C ILE A 31 -0.73 -2.39 -11.49
N TYR A 32 0.36 -1.63 -11.44
CA TYR A 32 1.57 -2.00 -10.73
C TYR A 32 1.56 -1.36 -9.34
N ILE A 33 1.67 -2.18 -8.29
CA ILE A 33 1.69 -1.70 -6.90
C ILE A 33 3.02 -2.10 -6.27
N GLY A 34 3.82 -1.07 -5.94
CA GLY A 34 5.11 -1.21 -5.29
C GLY A 34 5.06 -0.89 -3.81
N THR A 35 5.79 -1.63 -2.99
CA THR A 35 5.86 -1.37 -1.55
C THR A 35 7.20 -1.80 -0.96
N PRO A 36 7.87 -1.00 -0.11
CA PRO A 36 8.99 -1.52 0.66
C PRO A 36 8.49 -2.55 1.69
N VAL A 37 9.33 -3.53 2.02
CA VAL A 37 9.04 -4.50 3.07
C VAL A 37 9.25 -3.87 4.44
N TRP A 38 8.17 -3.72 5.21
CA TRP A 38 8.20 -3.26 6.60
C TRP A 38 7.70 -4.37 7.52
N ALA A 39 8.53 -4.78 8.48
CA ALA A 39 8.23 -5.88 9.40
C ALA A 39 7.65 -7.12 8.67
N PHE A 40 8.35 -7.56 7.61
CA PHE A 40 8.01 -8.72 6.78
C PHE A 40 6.69 -8.62 6.00
N THR A 41 6.13 -7.41 5.81
CA THR A 41 4.92 -7.19 5.01
C THR A 41 4.93 -5.82 4.31
N PHE A 42 3.84 -5.48 3.61
CA PHE A 42 3.68 -4.22 2.89
C PHE A 42 3.41 -3.04 3.85
N THR A 43 3.66 -1.82 3.38
CA THR A 43 3.49 -0.62 4.21
C THR A 43 2.04 -0.36 4.62
N PRO A 44 1.80 0.28 5.78
CA PRO A 44 0.45 0.68 6.19
C PRO A 44 -0.26 1.59 5.17
N ALA A 45 0.49 2.40 4.41
CA ALA A 45 -0.06 3.25 3.36
C ALA A 45 -0.72 2.43 2.23
N ILE A 46 -0.08 1.32 1.80
CA ILE A 46 -0.68 0.41 0.81
C ILE A 46 -1.94 -0.24 1.38
N ARG A 47 -2.00 -0.54 2.68
CA ARG A 47 -3.24 -1.01 3.31
C ARG A 47 -4.38 -0.01 3.17
N SER A 48 -4.10 1.27 3.45
CA SER A 48 -5.09 2.33 3.30
C SER A 48 -5.51 2.49 1.85
N PHE A 49 -4.57 2.49 0.91
CA PHE A 49 -4.86 2.58 -0.52
C PHE A 49 -5.81 1.46 -0.97
N LEU A 50 -5.49 0.21 -0.62
CA LEU A 50 -6.30 -0.96 -0.97
C LEU A 50 -7.69 -0.96 -0.34
N LYS A 51 -7.88 -0.34 0.84
CA LYS A 51 -9.22 -0.19 1.44
C LYS A 51 -10.10 0.83 0.73
N HIS A 52 -9.51 1.90 0.20
CA HIS A 52 -10.25 3.02 -0.39
C HIS A 52 -10.33 2.95 -1.92
N THR A 53 -9.55 2.08 -2.55
CA THR A 53 -9.48 1.97 -4.02
C THR A 53 -10.15 0.70 -4.51
N HIS A 54 -11.06 0.85 -5.48
CA HIS A 54 -11.71 -0.29 -6.12
C HIS A 54 -10.83 -0.84 -7.26
N LEU A 55 -10.27 -2.03 -7.04
CA LEU A 55 -9.37 -2.69 -8.00
C LEU A 55 -9.99 -3.94 -8.65
N LYS A 56 -11.31 -4.15 -8.52
CA LYS A 56 -11.96 -5.34 -9.10
C LYS A 56 -11.78 -5.37 -10.61
N SER A 57 -11.58 -6.57 -11.14
CA SER A 57 -11.41 -6.83 -12.58
C SER A 57 -10.17 -6.17 -13.20
N LYS A 58 -9.24 -5.65 -12.40
CA LYS A 58 -7.94 -5.14 -12.85
C LYS A 58 -6.87 -6.22 -12.73
N LYS A 59 -5.95 -6.30 -13.68
CA LYS A 59 -4.74 -7.14 -13.54
C LYS A 59 -3.77 -6.42 -12.62
N ILE A 60 -3.32 -7.07 -11.55
CA ILE A 60 -2.42 -6.46 -10.56
C ILE A 60 -1.04 -7.09 -10.66
N VAL A 61 -0.01 -6.26 -10.74
CA VAL A 61 1.40 -6.67 -10.61
C VAL A 61 1.93 -6.10 -9.30
N LEU A 62 2.47 -6.97 -8.44
CA LEU A 62 3.04 -6.58 -7.16
C LEU A 62 4.55 -6.65 -7.21
N PHE A 63 5.22 -5.66 -6.61
CA PHE A 63 6.66 -5.67 -6.42
C PHE A 63 7.04 -5.03 -5.09
N CYS A 64 8.23 -5.36 -4.60
CA CYS A 64 8.73 -4.78 -3.37
C CYS A 64 10.23 -4.48 -3.42
N THR A 65 10.65 -3.60 -2.52
CA THR A 65 12.07 -3.38 -2.19
C THR A 65 12.31 -3.80 -0.74
N HIS A 66 13.51 -4.30 -0.44
CA HIS A 66 13.95 -4.66 0.91
C HIS A 66 15.45 -4.35 1.05
N GLU A 67 15.97 -4.35 2.28
CA GLU A 67 17.39 -4.04 2.56
C GLU A 67 18.37 -5.21 2.29
N GLY A 68 17.87 -6.36 1.84
CA GLY A 68 18.63 -7.61 1.75
C GLY A 68 18.04 -8.68 2.64
#